data_AF-A0A6P1A6F0-F1
#
_entry.id   AF-A0A6P1A6F0-F1
#
_cell.length_a   1.000
_cell.length_b   1.000
_cell.length_c   1.000
_cell.angle_alpha   90.00
_cell.angle_beta   90.00
_cell.angle_gamma   90.00
#
_symmetry.space_group_name_H-M   'P 1'
#
loop_
_entity.id
_entity.type
_entity.pdbx_description
1 polymer ?
#
loop_
_entity_poly.entity_id
_entity_poly.type
_entity_poly.pdbx_seq_one_letter_code
_entity_poly.pdbx_strand_id
1 'polypeptide(L)'
;MPDETPRNLQEQLLLEDAKAGNGKAIIIGIDNPLADAPRLVANYGGATEDWDKMTSIQTAIVEGVSVQVHWFRNSKTLEDVEFKFKRQYPRKAASNQ
;
A
#
# COMPACT_ATOMS: atom_id res chain seq x y z
N MET A 1 -7.74 10.44 -1.62
CA MET A 1 -8.64 9.36 -2.11
C MET A 1 -9.01 8.50 -0.91
N PRO A 2 -10.25 7.99 -0.79
CA PRO A 2 -10.61 7.12 0.33
C PRO A 2 -9.93 5.74 0.22
N ASP A 3 -9.88 4.98 1.31
CA ASP A 3 -9.47 3.57 1.33
C ASP A 3 -10.26 2.73 0.30
N GLU A 4 -9.61 1.75 -0.32
CA GLU A 4 -10.30 0.75 -1.16
C GLU A 4 -11.07 -0.26 -0.28
N THR A 5 -12.30 -0.57 -0.67
CA THR A 5 -13.14 -1.56 0.03
C THR A 5 -12.72 -2.98 -0.35
N PRO A 6 -12.51 -3.90 0.61
CA PRO A 6 -12.21 -5.30 0.32
C PRO A 6 -13.39 -5.98 -0.37
N ARG A 7 -13.11 -6.90 -1.31
CA ARG A 7 -14.13 -7.62 -2.10
C ARG A 7 -14.41 -9.04 -1.59
N ASN A 8 -13.58 -9.54 -0.69
CA ASN A 8 -13.70 -10.87 -0.09
C ASN A 8 -13.04 -10.90 1.30
N LEU A 9 -13.21 -12.01 2.01
CA LEU A 9 -12.71 -12.20 3.37
C LEU A 9 -11.18 -12.09 3.44
N GLN A 10 -10.45 -12.62 2.46
CA GLN A 10 -8.99 -12.59 2.44
C GLN A 10 -8.46 -11.15 2.29
N GLU A 11 -9.07 -10.35 1.40
CA GLU A 11 -8.77 -8.91 1.27
C GLU A 11 -9.12 -8.16 2.56
N GLN A 12 -10.23 -8.51 3.23
CA GLN A 12 -10.60 -7.90 4.51
C GLN A 12 -9.56 -8.18 5.60
N LEU A 13 -9.18 -9.45 5.80
CA LEU A 13 -8.18 -9.84 6.80
C LEU A 13 -6.83 -9.18 6.53
N LEU A 14 -6.43 -9.08 5.26
CA LEU A 14 -5.18 -8.43 4.86
C LEU A 14 -5.21 -6.92 5.13
N LEU A 15 -6.36 -6.27 4.93
CA LEU A 15 -6.54 -4.85 5.25
C LEU A 15 -6.53 -4.61 6.77
N GLU A 16 -7.17 -5.48 7.56
CA GLU A 16 -7.16 -5.40 9.03
C GLU A 16 -5.73 -5.58 9.58
N ASP A 17 -4.95 -6.52 9.04
CA ASP A 17 -3.53 -6.71 9.39
C ASP A 17 -2.68 -5.48 9.07
N ALA A 18 -2.87 -4.88 7.89
CA ALA A 18 -2.20 -3.65 7.50
C ALA A 18 -2.57 -2.47 8.42
N LYS A 19 -3.85 -2.33 8.78
CA LYS A 19 -4.36 -1.30 9.71
C LYS A 19 -3.87 -1.50 11.15
N ALA A 20 -3.54 -2.73 11.54
CA ALA A 20 -2.85 -3.02 12.80
C ALA A 20 -1.37 -2.60 12.77
N GLY A 21 -0.86 -2.10 11.64
CA GLY A 21 0.50 -1.59 11.49
C GLY A 21 1.50 -2.64 10.98
N ASN A 22 1.05 -3.82 10.57
CA ASN A 22 1.91 -4.91 10.10
C ASN A 22 2.38 -4.67 8.65
N GLY A 23 3.30 -3.71 8.51
CA GLY A 23 3.85 -3.29 7.22
C GLY A 23 5.30 -2.88 7.30
N LYS A 24 5.84 -2.55 6.12
CA LYS A 24 7.17 -1.96 5.97
C LYS A 24 7.15 -0.85 4.92
N ALA A 25 8.03 0.13 5.06
CA ALA A 25 8.25 1.13 4.04
C ALA A 25 8.95 0.50 2.83
N ILE A 26 8.51 0.88 1.63
CA ILE A 26 9.13 0.53 0.35
C ILE A 26 9.68 1.75 -0.38
N ILE A 27 9.20 2.95 -0.02
CA ILE A 27 9.77 4.23 -0.42
C ILE A 27 9.71 5.11 0.82
N ILE A 28 10.84 5.69 1.21
CA ILE A 28 10.93 6.60 2.35
C ILE A 28 11.04 8.01 1.78
N GLY A 29 10.12 8.90 2.15
CA GLY A 29 9.97 10.23 1.55
C GLY A 29 11.21 11.10 1.71
N ILE A 30 11.90 10.98 2.84
CA ILE A 30 13.13 11.72 3.14
C ILE A 30 14.31 11.31 2.22
N ASP A 31 14.36 10.04 1.82
CA ASP A 31 15.45 9.50 1.00
C ASP A 31 15.12 9.56 -0.49
N ASN A 32 13.85 9.36 -0.82
CA ASN A 32 13.35 9.28 -2.19
C ASN A 32 11.99 9.96 -2.30
N PRO A 33 11.90 11.17 -2.86
CA PRO A 33 10.66 11.93 -2.94
C PRO A 33 9.53 11.13 -3.63
N LEU A 34 8.40 11.01 -2.94
CA LEU A 34 7.20 10.40 -3.54
C LEU A 34 6.60 11.37 -4.55
N ALA A 35 6.30 10.87 -5.76
CA ALA A 35 5.59 11.65 -6.78
C ALA A 35 4.22 12.16 -6.29
N ASP A 36 3.56 11.40 -5.41
CA ASP A 36 2.27 11.76 -4.81
C ASP A 36 2.39 12.72 -3.61
N ALA A 37 3.59 13.01 -3.11
CA ALA A 37 3.79 13.79 -1.88
C ALA A 37 3.08 15.17 -1.91
N PRO A 38 3.12 15.96 -3.01
CA PRO A 38 2.41 17.24 -3.05
C PRO A 38 0.88 17.10 -2.85
N ARG A 39 0.29 16.01 -3.38
CA ARG A 39 -1.14 15.71 -3.22
C ARG A 39 -1.46 15.26 -1.80
N LEU A 40 -0.56 14.51 -1.18
CA LEU A 40 -0.72 14.08 0.22
C LEU A 40 -0.68 15.29 1.16
N VAL A 41 0.28 16.19 0.96
CA VAL A 41 0.35 17.46 1.70
C VAL A 41 -0.91 18.31 1.51
N ALA A 42 -1.42 18.44 0.28
CA ALA A 42 -2.62 19.22 0.02
C ALA A 42 -3.89 18.66 0.69
N ASN A 43 -3.98 17.34 0.88
CA ASN A 43 -5.18 16.70 1.45
C ASN A 43 -5.09 16.44 2.95
N TYR A 44 -3.89 16.14 3.45
CA TYR A 44 -3.65 15.63 4.81
C TYR A 44 -2.64 16.48 5.60
N GLY A 45 -1.96 17.44 4.96
CA GLY A 45 -0.94 18.28 5.59
C GLY A 45 0.44 17.63 5.70
N GLY A 46 1.29 18.20 6.58
CA GLY A 46 2.68 17.80 6.74
C GLY A 46 3.62 18.32 5.64
N ALA A 47 4.85 17.83 5.61
CA ALA A 47 5.83 18.10 4.56
C ALA A 47 5.92 16.94 3.57
N THR A 48 6.44 17.20 2.37
CA THR A 48 6.56 16.16 1.33
C THR A 48 7.49 15.02 1.72
N GLU A 49 8.51 15.31 2.52
CA GLU A 49 9.50 14.35 3.02
C GLU A 49 8.96 13.46 4.16
N ASP A 50 7.85 13.85 4.79
CA ASP A 50 7.26 13.08 5.88
C ASP A 50 6.49 11.86 5.37
N TRP A 51 6.11 11.83 4.09
CA TRP A 51 5.24 10.81 3.54
C TRP A 51 6.02 9.62 2.99
N ASP A 52 5.76 8.44 3.54
CA ASP A 52 6.35 7.17 3.12
C ASP A 52 5.31 6.32 2.39
N LYS A 53 5.78 5.48 1.45
CA LYS A 53 4.97 4.44 0.83
C LYS A 53 5.18 3.13 1.57
N MET A 54 4.09 2.55 2.03
CA MET A 54 4.07 1.33 2.82
C MET A 54 3.54 0.14 2.02
N THR A 55 3.94 -1.06 2.42
CA THR A 55 3.39 -2.34 1.94
C THR A 55 3.15 -3.29 3.10
N SER A 56 2.13 -4.14 3.00
CA SER A 56 1.85 -5.19 3.98
C SER A 56 2.98 -6.23 4.01
N ILE A 57 3.25 -6.78 5.21
CA ILE A 57 4.18 -7.91 5.33
C ILE A 57 3.55 -9.17 4.72
N GLN A 58 2.27 -9.38 5.00
CA GLN A 58 1.52 -10.52 4.49
C GLN A 58 1.10 -10.33 3.04
N THR A 59 0.83 -11.44 2.38
CA THR A 59 0.31 -11.53 1.03
C THR A 59 -0.78 -12.60 1.00
N ALA A 60 -1.89 -12.31 0.34
CA ALA A 60 -2.97 -13.28 0.13
C ALA A 60 -3.00 -13.74 -1.33
N ILE A 61 -3.37 -15.00 -1.57
CA ILE A 61 -3.73 -15.46 -2.91
C ILE A 61 -5.25 -15.46 -3.04
N VAL A 62 -5.77 -14.65 -3.95
CA VAL A 62 -7.19 -14.52 -4.25
C VAL A 62 -7.39 -14.88 -5.71
N GLU A 63 -8.13 -15.96 -5.98
CA GLU A 63 -8.42 -16.42 -7.35
C GLU A 63 -7.16 -16.59 -8.23
N GLY A 64 -6.06 -17.07 -7.62
CA GLY A 64 -4.77 -17.25 -8.30
C GLY A 64 -3.96 -15.97 -8.50
N VAL A 65 -4.40 -14.84 -7.93
CA VAL A 65 -3.71 -13.55 -7.97
C VAL A 65 -3.09 -13.25 -6.62
N SER A 66 -1.83 -12.82 -6.61
CA SER A 66 -1.17 -12.36 -5.39
C SER A 66 -1.64 -10.95 -5.04
N VAL A 67 -2.08 -10.76 -3.80
CA VAL A 67 -2.63 -9.49 -3.30
C VAL A 67 -1.84 -9.02 -2.08
N GLN A 68 -1.41 -7.76 -2.12
CA GLN A 68 -0.81 -7.03 -1.02
C GLN A 68 -1.60 -5.73 -0.76
N VAL A 69 -1.46 -5.15 0.43
CA VAL A 69 -2.03 -3.84 0.74
C VAL A 69 -0.91 -2.79 0.74
N HIS A 70 -1.09 -1.72 -0.01
CA HIS A 70 -0.19 -0.56 -0.01
C HIS A 70 -0.94 0.64 0.55
N TRP A 71 -0.23 1.53 1.25
CA TRP A 71 -0.80 2.76 1.80
C TRP A 71 0.29 3.83 1.93
N PHE A 72 -0.09 5.04 2.35
CA PHE A 72 0.86 6.09 2.70
C PHE A 72 0.88 6.31 4.20
N ARG A 73 2.06 6.51 4.77
CA ARG A 73 2.26 6.84 6.17
C ARG A 73 2.95 8.18 6.30
N ASN A 74 2.43 9.07 7.13
CA ASN A 74 3.19 10.22 7.59
C ASN A 74 4.12 9.75 8.73
N SER A 75 5.42 9.77 8.52
CA SER A 75 6.44 9.30 9.48
C SER A 75 6.54 10.15 10.74
N LYS A 76 6.04 11.40 10.73
CA LYS A 76 6.03 12.30 11.90
C LYS A 76 4.79 12.08 12.77
N THR A 77 3.62 11.99 12.14
CA THR A 77 2.34 11.86 12.87
C THR A 77 1.90 10.41 13.06
N LEU A 78 2.55 9.47 12.35
CA LEU A 78 2.16 8.06 12.23
C LEU A 78 0.76 7.85 11.63
N GLU A 79 0.22 8.86 10.96
CA GLU A 79 -1.06 8.77 10.26
C GLU A 79 -0.93 7.89 9.01
N ASP A 80 -1.79 6.88 8.91
CA ASP A 80 -1.90 6.01 7.74
C ASP A 80 -3.13 6.35 6.90
N VAL A 81 -2.95 6.53 5.60
CA VAL A 81 -4.02 6.94 4.68
C VAL A 81 -3.99 6.15 3.37
N GLU A 82 -5.16 6.07 2.75
CA GLU A 82 -5.36 5.55 1.39
C GLU A 82 -4.89 4.10 1.21
N PHE A 83 -5.40 3.18 2.01
CA PHE A 83 -5.10 1.76 1.85
C PHE A 83 -5.66 1.23 0.51
N LYS A 84 -4.83 0.57 -0.29
CA LYS A 84 -5.12 0.05 -1.64
C LYS A 84 -4.65 -1.38 -1.83
N PHE A 85 -5.39 -2.17 -2.60
CA PHE A 85 -5.02 -3.55 -2.92
C PHE A 85 -4.16 -3.60 -4.19
N LYS A 86 -2.88 -3.97 -4.03
CA LYS A 86 -1.99 -4.23 -5.15
C LYS A 86 -2.11 -5.69 -5.57
N ARG A 87 -2.61 -5.90 -6.78
CA ARG A 87 -2.79 -7.21 -7.40
C ARG A 87 -1.65 -7.49 -8.37
N GLN A 88 -0.96 -8.59 -8.18
CA GLN A 88 0.10 -9.08 -9.05
C GLN A 88 -0.34 -10.39 -9.69
N TYR A 89 -0.60 -10.31 -11.00
CA TYR A 89 -0.93 -11.47 -11.81
C TYR A 89 0.33 -12.27 -12.10
N PRO A 90 0.28 -13.61 -12.04
CA PRO A 90 1.40 -14.44 -12.44
C PRO A 90 1.77 -14.10 -13.89
N ARG A 91 3.08 -13.93 -14.13
CA ARG A 91 3.59 -13.76 -15.48
C ARG A 91 3.26 -15.05 -16.24
N LYS A 92 2.43 -14.99 -17.28
CA LYS A 92 2.23 -16.15 -18.17
C LYS A 92 3.62 -16.56 -18.66
N ALA A 93 4.03 -17.80 -18.38
CA ALA A 93 5.21 -18.36 -19.02
C ALA A 93 4.95 -18.33 -20.54
N ALA A 94 5.92 -17.85 -21.31
CA ALA A 94 5.86 -18.03 -22.75
C ALA A 94 5.91 -19.54 -23.01
N SER A 95 4.80 -20.13 -23.45
CA SER A 95 4.81 -21.47 -24.03
C SER A 95 5.60 -21.38 -25.32
N ASN A 96 6.86 -21.81 -25.30
CA ASN A 96 7.56 -22.17 -26.52
C ASN A 96 6.94 -23.49 -26.99
N GLN A 97 6.15 -23.42 -28.08
CA GLN A 97 5.79 -24.57 -28.89
C GLN A 97 6.95 -24.95 -29.81
#